data_AF-A0A0B0DHL7-F1
#
_entry.id   AF-A0A0B0DHL7-F1
#
_cell.length_a   1.000
_cell.length_b   1.000
_cell.length_c   1.000
_cell.angle_alpha   90.00
_cell.angle_beta   90.00
_cell.angle_gamma   90.00
#
_symmetry.space_group_name_H-M   'P 1'
#
loop_
_entity.id
_entity.type
_entity.pdbx_description
1 polymer ?
#
loop_
_entity_poly.entity_id
_entity_poly.type
_entity_poly.pdbx_seq_one_letter_code
_entity_poly.pdbx_strand_id
1 'polypeptide(L)' 'MHHAPSRAYYDRKRAQGKHHNQAIIALARRRTDVLFAMLRDGTLYQDLTDPQTASSVALAA' A
#
# COMPACT_ATOMS: atom_id res chain seq x y z
N MET A 1 3.04 11.13 -7.48
CA MET A 1 2.92 9.83 -6.78
C MET A 1 4.32 9.25 -6.60
N HIS A 2 4.92 9.42 -5.42
CA HIS A 2 6.34 9.09 -5.18
C HIS A 2 6.59 7.67 -4.62
N HIS A 3 5.54 7.01 -4.12
CA HIS A 3 5.63 5.65 -3.57
C HIS A 3 5.35 4.60 -4.67
N ALA A 4 6.35 3.78 -5.00
CA ALA A 4 6.29 2.84 -6.13
C ALA A 4 5.11 1.83 -6.06
N PRO A 5 4.78 1.21 -4.91
CA PRO A 5 3.60 0.34 -4.79
C PRO A 5 2.28 1.05 -5.02
N SER A 6 2.18 2.29 -4.53
CA SER A 6 0.98 3.10 -4.73
C SER A 6 0.78 3.45 -6.19
N ARG A 7 1.87 3.74 -6.91
CA ARG A 7 1.86 4.02 -8.34
C ARG A 7 1.47 2.79 -9.14
N ALA A 8 2.08 1.63 -8.87
CA ALA A 8 1.73 0.37 -9.52
C ALA A 8 0.27 -0.04 -9.26
N TYR A 9 -0.26 0.19 -8.05
CA TYR A 9 -1.68 -0.05 -7.76
C TYR A 9 -2.59 0.90 -8.54
N TYR A 10 -2.26 2.20 -8.59
CA TYR A 10 -3.00 3.18 -9.37
C TYR A 10 -2.99 2.86 -10.87
N ASP A 11 -1.83 2.51 -11.42
CA ASP A 11 -1.67 2.18 -12.83
C ASP A 11 -2.46 0.90 -13.19
N ARG A 12 -2.45 -0.12 -12.32
CA ARG A 12 -3.34 -1.29 -12.46
C ARG A 12 -4.82 -0.90 -12.48
N LYS A 13 -5.24 0.02 -11.60
CA LYS A 13 -6.63 0.51 -11.59
C LYS A 13 -6.98 1.30 -12.86
N ARG A 14 -6.05 2.08 -13.41
CA ARG A 14 -6.21 2.76 -14.71
C ARG A 14 -6.29 1.77 -15.87
N ALA A 15 -5.46 0.72 -15.86
CA ALA A 15 -5.47 -0.34 -16.87
C ALA A 15 -6.77 -1.17 -16.84
N GLN A 16 -7.45 -1.27 -15.69
CA GLN A 16 -8.77 -1.87 -15.54
C GLN A 16 -9.92 -1.02 -16.11
N GLY A 17 -9.63 0.06 -16.85
CA GLY A 17 -10.64 0.96 -17.42
C GLY A 17 -11.31 1.87 -16.39
N LYS A 18 -10.83 1.92 -15.13
CA LYS A 18 -11.41 2.80 -14.12
C LYS A 18 -11.07 4.26 -14.43
N HIS A 19 -12.05 5.14 -14.24
CA HIS A 19 -11.84 6.59 -14.28
C HIS A 19 -10.80 6.99 -13.23
N HIS A 20 -10.05 8.05 -13.52
CA HIS A 20 -9.00 8.59 -12.65
C HIS A 20 -9.45 8.73 -11.19
N ASN A 21 -10.63 9.33 -10.96
CA ASN A 21 -11.18 9.53 -9.62
C ASN A 21 -11.44 8.20 -8.90
N GLN A 22 -11.92 7.18 -9.61
CA GLN A 22 -12.13 5.85 -9.02
C GLN A 22 -10.80 5.19 -8.64
N ALA A 23 -9.76 5.36 -9.45
CA ALA A 23 -8.42 4.84 -9.15
C ALA A 23 -7.79 5.55 -7.92
N ILE A 24 -7.98 6.88 -7.79
CA ILE A 24 -7.54 7.62 -6.61
C ILE A 24 -8.30 7.18 -5.35
N ILE A 25 -9.63 7.08 -5.41
CA ILE A 25 -10.45 6.66 -4.27
C ILE A 25 -10.06 5.24 -3.82
N ALA A 26 -9.85 4.32 -4.77
CA ALA A 26 -9.39 2.97 -4.46
C ALA A 26 -8.00 2.96 -3.80
N LEU A 27 -7.08 3.83 -4.24
CA LEU A 27 -5.78 3.98 -3.61
C LEU A 27 -5.88 4.56 -2.20
N ALA A 28 -6.71 5.58 -2.01
CA ALA A 28 -6.92 6.21 -0.71
C ALA A 28 -7.46 5.19 0.29
N ARG A 29 -8.49 4.42 -0.09
CA ARG A 29 -9.04 3.33 0.75
C ARG A 29 -7.97 2.33 1.16
N ARG A 30 -7.17 1.83 0.20
CA ARG A 30 -6.06 0.92 0.50
C ARG A 30 -5.07 1.50 1.53
N ARG A 31 -4.78 2.80 1.48
CA ARG A 31 -3.89 3.45 2.45
C ARG A 31 -4.54 3.58 3.83
N THR A 32 -5.83 3.90 3.86
CA THR A 32 -6.61 3.92 5.11
C THR A 32 -6.67 2.54 5.75
N ASP A 33 -6.85 1.47 4.98
CA ASP A 33 -6.85 0.10 5.50
C ASP A 33 -5.51 -0.28 6.14
N VAL A 34 -4.39 0.16 5.54
CA VAL A 34 -3.04 -0.05 6.09
C VAL A 34 -2.85 0.72 7.40
N LEU A 35 -3.29 1.98 7.46
CA LEU A 35 -3.24 2.77 8.70
C LEU A 35 -4.13 2.16 9.79
N PHE A 36 -5.31 1.67 9.42
CA PHE A 36 -6.21 1.00 10.35
C PHE A 36 -5.57 -0.28 10.92
N ALA A 37 -4.95 -1.10 10.07
CA ALA A 37 -4.23 -2.30 10.53
C ALA A 37 -3.07 -1.95 11.47
N MET A 38 -2.32 -0.89 11.18
CA MET A 38 -1.21 -0.41 12.03
C MET A 38 -1.70 0.02 13.40
N LEU A 39 -2.78 0.78 13.46
CA LEU A 39 -3.37 1.21 14.72
C LEU A 39 -3.95 0.04 15.51
N ARG A 40 -4.56 -0.94 14.82
CA ARG A 40 -5.13 -2.14 15.45
C ARG A 40 -4.04 -3.06 16.02
N ASP A 41 -2.98 -3.28 15.26
CA ASP A 41 -1.95 -4.27 15.59
C ASP A 41 -0.77 -3.63 16.36
N GLY A 42 -0.77 -2.30 16.54
CA GLY A 42 0.32 -1.55 17.16
C GLY A 42 1.63 -1.62 16.37
N THR A 43 1.55 -1.90 15.07
CA THR A 43 2.71 -2.13 14.21
C THR A 43 3.11 -0.88 13.45
N LEU A 44 4.41 -0.75 13.15
CA LEU A 44 4.93 0.35 12.35
C LEU A 44 4.70 0.11 10.85
N TYR A 45 4.75 1.19 10.06
CA TYR A 45 4.68 1.09 8.62
C TYR A 45 5.82 0.27 8.04
N GLN A 46 5.45 -0.80 7.35
CA GLN A 46 6.36 -1.73 6.70
C GLN A 46 6.16 -1.62 5.18
N ASP A 47 7.17 -1.06 4.51
CA ASP A 47 7.18 -0.96 3.06
C ASP A 47 7.77 -2.23 2.45
N LEU A 48 6.93 -3.10 1.89
CA LEU A 48 7.36 -4.35 1.23
C LEU A 48 8.27 -4.13 0.01
N THR A 49 8.41 -2.89 -0.47
CA THR A 49 9.36 -2.52 -1.54
C THR A 49 10.73 -2.08 -1.03
N ASP A 50 10.85 -1.80 0.27
CA ASP A 50 12.16 -1.62 0.89
C ASP A 50 12.72 -3.01 1.26
N PRO A 51 13.85 -3.44 0.67
CA PRO A 51 14.45 -4.74 0.97
C PRO A 51 14.72 -4.96 2.47
N GLN A 52 14.81 -3.90 3.28
CA GLN A 52 15.01 -3.99 4.73
C GLN A 52 13.74 -4.42 5.50
N THR A 53 12.56 -4.13 4.97
CA THR A 53 11.28 -4.48 5.62
C THR A 53 10.99 -5.98 5.51
N ALA A 54 11.22 -6.58 4.34
CA ALA A 54 10.99 -8.00 4.12
C ALA A 54 11.84 -8.88 5.07
N SER A 55 13.06 -8.43 5.38
CA SER A 55 13.96 -9.09 6.33
C SER A 55 13.50 -8.98 7.78
N SER A 56 12.72 -7.96 8.12
CA SER A 56 12.18 -7.74 9.47
C SER A 56 10.99 -8.64 9.77
N VAL A 57 10.15 -8.89 8.75
CA VAL A 57 8.99 -9.79 8.85
C VAL A 57 9.41 -11.26 8.93
N ALA A 58 10.45 -11.65 8.18
CA ALA A 58 10.99 -13.01 8.21
C ALA A 58 11.69 -13.36 9.54
N LEU A 59 12.13 -12.37 10.32
CA LEU A 59 12.77 -12.57 11.63
C LEU A 59 11.75 -12.65 12.79
N ALA A 60 10.52 -12.17 12.56
CA ALA A 60 9.44 -12.15 13.55
C ALA A 60 8.46 -13.33 13.42
N ALA A 61 8.65 -14.20 12.43
CA ALA A 61 7.86 -15.41 12.15
C ALA A 61 8.66 -16.67 12.50
#